data_AF-A0A3M1VHE6-F1
#
_entry.id   AF-A0A3M1VHE6-F1
#
_cell.length_a   1.000
_cell.length_b   1.000
_cell.length_c   1.000
_cell.angle_alpha   90.00
_cell.angle_beta   90.00
_cell.angle_gamma   90.00
#
_symmetry.space_group_name_H-M   'P 1'
#
loop_
_entity.id
_entity.type
_entity.pdbx_description
1 polymer ?
#
loop_
_entity_poly.entity_id
_entity_poly.type
_entity_poly.pdbx_seq_one_letter_code
_entity_poly.pdbx_strand_id
1 'polypeptide(L)'
;MEHGVSRTERACVAAARFGLAAWVGAATLFVVVGVREIRLPELDSTARAALARVRFPAYYAFGFGLCGMSWVSVSAAYVLRRSRPLGVAWLLVTAGLSSMIADFVAIYRPLHEMLRRADAARPAAFGTYHRWSMYVNAADWCLLLAAALILCMYEPIGGRRDPGVAAVDRTSDH
;
A
#
# COMPACT_ATOMS: atom_id res chain seq x y z
N MET A 1 -33.47 -5.91 0.11
CA MET A 1 -32.15 -6.29 0.66
C MET A 1 -30.99 -6.00 -0.28
N GLU A 2 -31.12 -6.25 -1.58
CA GLU A 2 -30.03 -6.09 -2.57
C GLU A 2 -29.45 -4.67 -2.66
N HIS A 3 -30.26 -3.63 -2.52
CA HIS A 3 -29.77 -2.24 -2.50
C HIS A 3 -28.81 -1.94 -1.34
N GLY A 4 -29.04 -2.54 -0.17
CA GLY A 4 -28.19 -2.36 1.02
C GLY A 4 -26.81 -2.99 0.84
N VAL A 5 -26.79 -4.23 0.33
CA VAL A 5 -25.54 -4.97 0.04
C VAL A 5 -24.68 -4.21 -0.98
N SER A 6 -25.31 -3.62 -2.01
CA SER A 6 -24.60 -2.83 -3.03
C SER A 6 -23.93 -1.57 -2.47
N ARG A 7 -24.54 -0.89 -1.48
CA ARG A 7 -23.96 0.31 -0.85
C ARG A 7 -22.77 -0.04 0.01
N THR A 8 -22.88 -1.10 0.80
CA THR A 8 -21.79 -1.57 1.67
C THR A 8 -20.59 -2.04 0.85
N GLU A 9 -20.81 -2.81 -0.22
CA GLU A 9 -19.73 -3.23 -1.11
C GLU A 9 -18.98 -2.02 -1.70
N ARG A 10 -19.72 -1.00 -2.20
CA ARG A 10 -19.12 0.24 -2.73
C ARG A 10 -18.27 0.96 -1.69
N ALA A 11 -18.77 1.08 -0.47
CA ALA A 11 -18.02 1.72 0.62
C ALA A 11 -16.74 0.95 0.95
N CYS A 12 -16.81 -0.38 1.04
CA CYS A 12 -15.64 -1.24 1.28
C CYS A 12 -14.59 -1.10 0.16
N VAL A 13 -15.02 -1.14 -1.11
CA VAL A 13 -14.10 -0.95 -2.24
C VAL A 13 -13.48 0.46 -2.23
N ALA A 14 -14.27 1.50 -1.94
CA ALA A 14 -13.76 2.87 -1.84
C ALA A 14 -12.71 3.02 -0.73
N ALA A 15 -12.96 2.44 0.45
CA ALA A 15 -12.00 2.43 1.56
C ALA A 15 -10.71 1.68 1.18
N ALA A 16 -10.81 0.53 0.52
CA ALA A 16 -9.65 -0.23 0.05
C ALA A 16 -8.83 0.54 -0.99
N ARG A 17 -9.50 1.22 -1.94
CA ARG A 17 -8.82 2.09 -2.92
C ARG A 17 -8.07 3.23 -2.25
N PHE A 18 -8.73 3.92 -1.33
CA PHE A 18 -8.13 5.03 -0.60
C PHE A 18 -6.91 4.57 0.18
N GLY A 19 -7.02 3.49 0.97
CA GLY A 19 -5.92 2.97 1.76
C GLY A 19 -4.71 2.56 0.92
N LEU A 20 -4.92 1.79 -0.16
CA LEU A 20 -3.81 1.37 -1.02
C LEU A 20 -3.19 2.53 -1.81
N ALA A 21 -4.00 3.44 -2.36
CA ALA A 21 -3.48 4.59 -3.10
C ALA A 21 -2.68 5.53 -2.17
N ALA A 22 -3.21 5.79 -0.96
CA ALA A 22 -2.51 6.56 0.06
C ALA A 22 -1.20 5.90 0.47
N TRP A 23 -1.19 4.57 0.66
CA TRP A 23 0.03 3.84 1.00
C TRP A 23 1.07 3.89 -0.12
N VAL A 24 0.68 3.57 -1.36
CA VAL A 24 1.57 3.60 -2.52
C VAL A 24 2.20 4.99 -2.67
N GLY A 25 1.40 6.05 -2.56
CA GLY A 25 1.89 7.43 -2.59
C GLY A 25 2.85 7.75 -1.43
N ALA A 26 2.50 7.37 -0.20
CA ALA A 26 3.34 7.58 0.98
C ALA A 26 4.67 6.84 0.88
N ALA A 27 4.66 5.58 0.43
CA ALA A 27 5.86 4.77 0.22
C ALA A 27 6.76 5.38 -0.87
N THR A 28 6.19 5.86 -1.98
CA THR A 28 6.96 6.57 -3.02
C THR A 28 7.59 7.85 -2.48
N LEU A 29 6.84 8.68 -1.74
CA LEU A 29 7.37 9.89 -1.10
C LEU A 29 8.51 9.54 -0.14
N PHE A 30 8.36 8.47 0.63
CA PHE A 30 9.38 7.99 1.55
C PHE A 30 10.68 7.66 0.81
N VAL A 31 10.61 6.94 -0.31
CA VAL A 31 11.77 6.62 -1.15
C VAL A 31 12.41 7.90 -1.70
N VAL A 32 11.62 8.81 -2.26
CA VAL A 32 12.11 10.08 -2.83
C VAL A 32 12.87 10.90 -1.77
N VAL A 33 12.28 11.06 -0.58
CA VAL A 33 12.92 11.76 0.54
C VAL A 33 14.21 11.08 0.94
N GLY A 34 14.21 9.74 1.08
CA GLY A 34 15.41 8.99 1.45
C GLY A 34 16.55 9.09 0.44
N VAL A 35 16.24 9.04 -0.86
CA VAL A 35 17.24 9.22 -1.91
C VAL A 35 17.83 10.64 -1.86
N ARG A 36 16.99 11.65 -1.64
CA ARG A 36 17.44 13.04 -1.50
C ARG A 36 18.38 13.20 -0.31
N GLU A 37 18.04 12.64 0.86
CA GLU A 37 18.88 12.69 2.07
C GLU A 37 20.25 12.04 1.87
N ILE A 38 20.32 10.90 1.18
CA ILE A 38 21.59 10.21 0.90
C ILE A 38 22.47 11.03 -0.05
N ARG A 39 21.86 11.80 -0.96
CA ARG A 39 22.56 12.63 -1.94
C ARG A 39 22.99 14.00 -1.41
N LEU A 40 22.52 14.42 -0.23
CA LEU A 40 22.93 15.68 0.39
C LEU A 40 24.32 15.54 1.00
N PRO A 41 25.34 16.26 0.50
CA PRO A 41 26.73 16.13 0.97
C PRO A 41 26.92 16.69 2.38
N GLU A 42 26.06 17.61 2.80
CA GLU A 42 26.08 18.27 4.13
C GLU A 42 25.66 17.35 5.28
N LEU A 43 24.97 16.24 4.98
CA LEU A 43 24.56 15.27 5.99
C LEU A 43 25.65 14.22 6.19
N ASP A 44 26.25 14.23 7.36
CA ASP A 44 27.20 13.19 7.77
C ASP A 44 26.49 11.83 8.00
N SER A 45 27.29 10.78 8.21
CA SER A 45 26.77 9.41 8.39
C SER A 45 25.89 9.26 9.64
N THR A 46 26.14 10.08 10.67
CA THR A 46 25.43 10.10 11.95
C THR A 46 24.04 10.73 11.79
N ALA A 47 23.95 11.89 11.14
CA ALA A 47 22.69 12.56 10.84
C ALA A 47 21.79 11.70 9.96
N ARG A 48 22.35 11.05 8.92
CA ARG A 48 21.59 10.11 8.08
C ARG A 48 21.06 8.91 8.87
N ALA A 49 21.84 8.39 9.83
CA ALA A 49 21.40 7.30 10.70
C ALA A 49 20.29 7.75 11.68
N ALA A 50 20.36 8.98 12.19
CA ALA A 50 19.31 9.56 13.02
C ALA A 50 18.00 9.74 12.25
N LEU A 51 18.05 10.30 11.04
CA LEU A 51 16.89 10.46 10.16
C LEU A 51 16.25 9.10 9.83
N ALA A 52 17.06 8.10 9.47
CA ALA A 52 16.58 6.73 9.24
C ALA A 52 15.82 6.16 10.45
N ARG A 53 16.35 6.34 11.67
CA ARG A 53 15.70 5.86 12.91
C ARG A 53 14.34 6.48 13.18
N VAL A 54 14.10 7.71 12.74
CA VAL A 54 12.79 8.38 12.87
C VAL A 54 11.84 7.97 11.76
N ARG A 55 12.34 7.89 10.52
CA ARG A 55 11.55 7.61 9.33
C ARG A 55 10.97 6.20 9.33
N PHE A 56 11.79 5.18 9.56
CA PHE A 56 11.37 3.79 9.37
C PHE A 56 10.22 3.37 10.29
N PRO A 57 10.16 3.74 11.58
CA PRO A 57 8.97 3.51 12.40
C PRO A 57 7.70 4.09 11.80
N ALA A 58 7.75 5.33 11.29
CA ALA A 58 6.61 5.97 10.65
C ALA A 58 6.20 5.22 9.37
N TYR A 59 7.16 4.79 8.54
CA TYR A 59 6.89 3.99 7.34
C TYR A 59 6.07 2.74 7.64
N TYR A 60 6.52 1.92 8.61
CA TYR A 60 5.78 0.71 8.98
C TYR A 60 4.45 1.01 9.67
N ALA A 61 4.36 2.07 10.49
CA ALA A 61 3.11 2.46 11.11
C ALA A 61 2.05 2.84 10.06
N PHE A 62 2.41 3.67 9.08
CA PHE A 62 1.53 4.02 7.97
C PHE A 62 1.21 2.79 7.09
N GLY A 63 2.20 1.95 6.80
CA GLY A 63 2.01 0.73 6.02
C GLY A 63 1.02 -0.21 6.67
N PHE A 64 1.27 -0.61 7.93
CA PHE A 64 0.35 -1.50 8.65
C PHE A 64 -1.05 -0.90 8.79
N GLY A 65 -1.17 0.40 9.07
CA GLY A 65 -2.46 1.06 9.20
C GLY A 65 -3.26 1.07 7.89
N LEU A 66 -2.66 1.59 6.81
CA LEU A 66 -3.36 1.76 5.53
C LEU A 66 -3.57 0.44 4.79
N CYS A 67 -2.56 -0.45 4.78
CA CYS A 67 -2.69 -1.78 4.15
C CYS A 67 -3.60 -2.68 4.98
N GLY A 68 -3.56 -2.62 6.31
CA GLY A 68 -4.46 -3.36 7.18
C GLY A 68 -5.92 -2.94 7.00
N MET A 69 -6.19 -1.64 6.99
CA MET A 69 -7.53 -1.11 6.65
C MET A 69 -7.99 -1.58 5.27
N SER A 70 -7.10 -1.54 4.28
CA SER A 70 -7.41 -1.99 2.92
C SER A 70 -7.69 -3.49 2.86
N TRP A 71 -6.94 -4.29 3.61
CA TRP A 71 -7.12 -5.73 3.72
C TRP A 71 -8.48 -6.09 4.32
N VAL A 72 -8.87 -5.46 5.43
CA VAL A 72 -10.20 -5.65 6.03
C VAL A 72 -11.30 -5.25 5.05
N SER A 73 -11.13 -4.11 4.37
CA SER A 73 -12.11 -3.56 3.44
C SER A 73 -12.30 -4.45 2.21
N VAL A 74 -11.21 -4.92 1.57
CA VAL A 74 -11.30 -5.82 0.42
C VAL A 74 -11.78 -7.22 0.82
N SER A 75 -11.47 -7.70 2.03
CA SER A 75 -12.02 -8.94 2.58
C SER A 75 -13.53 -8.85 2.73
N ALA A 76 -14.03 -7.76 3.32
CA ALA A 76 -15.46 -7.51 3.46
C ALA A 76 -16.15 -7.42 2.09
N ALA A 77 -15.58 -6.67 1.14
CA ALA A 77 -16.09 -6.59 -0.23
C ALA A 77 -16.16 -7.97 -0.90
N TYR A 78 -15.12 -8.80 -0.73
CA TYR A 78 -15.06 -10.14 -1.32
C TYR A 78 -16.07 -11.11 -0.70
N VAL A 79 -16.30 -11.03 0.62
CA VAL A 79 -17.34 -11.82 1.31
C VAL A 79 -18.73 -11.42 0.83
N LEU A 80 -19.00 -10.12 0.67
CA LEU A 80 -20.27 -9.60 0.15
C LEU A 80 -20.48 -9.98 -1.32
N ARG A 81 -19.40 -9.96 -2.12
CA ARG A 81 -19.45 -10.33 -3.53
C ARG A 81 -18.20 -11.08 -3.96
N ARG A 82 -18.34 -12.39 -4.13
CA ARG A 82 -17.27 -13.22 -4.70
C ARG A 82 -17.13 -12.95 -6.19
N SER A 83 -16.11 -12.17 -6.53
CA SER A 83 -15.73 -11.90 -7.90
C SER A 83 -14.23 -12.13 -8.07
N ARG A 84 -13.82 -12.60 -9.26
CA ARG A 84 -12.40 -12.82 -9.60
C ARG A 84 -11.53 -11.59 -9.32
N PRO A 85 -11.87 -10.35 -9.75
CA PRO A 85 -11.02 -9.18 -9.48
C PRO A 85 -10.86 -8.90 -7.98
N LEU A 86 -11.93 -9.01 -7.17
CA LEU A 86 -11.81 -8.86 -5.72
C LEU A 86 -10.98 -9.97 -5.08
N GLY A 87 -11.10 -11.21 -5.55
CA GLY A 87 -10.29 -12.33 -5.07
C GLY A 87 -8.80 -12.12 -5.37
N VAL A 88 -8.46 -11.68 -6.58
CA VAL A 88 -7.06 -11.36 -6.95
C VAL A 88 -6.54 -10.17 -6.14
N ALA A 89 -7.31 -9.09 -6.02
CA ALA A 89 -6.92 -7.94 -5.19
C ALA A 89 -6.70 -8.36 -3.73
N TRP A 90 -7.60 -9.14 -3.16
CA TRP A 90 -7.48 -9.67 -1.80
C TRP A 90 -6.21 -10.51 -1.61
N LEU A 91 -5.87 -11.39 -2.56
CA LEU A 91 -4.64 -12.19 -2.52
C LEU A 91 -3.40 -11.30 -2.56
N LEU A 92 -3.36 -10.30 -3.44
CA LEU A 92 -2.23 -9.38 -3.56
C LEU A 92 -2.04 -8.54 -2.30
N VAL A 93 -3.13 -8.00 -1.73
CA VAL A 93 -3.06 -7.25 -0.46
C VAL A 93 -2.61 -8.14 0.68
N THR A 94 -3.08 -9.39 0.74
CA THR A 94 -2.66 -10.36 1.76
C THR A 94 -1.18 -10.70 1.63
N ALA A 95 -0.70 -10.91 0.41
CA ALA A 95 0.71 -11.18 0.12
C ALA A 95 1.59 -9.99 0.48
N GLY A 96 1.20 -8.76 0.12
CA GLY A 96 1.92 -7.55 0.51
C GLY A 96 1.96 -7.35 2.02
N LEU A 97 0.81 -7.40 2.69
CA LEU A 97 0.75 -7.25 4.15
C LEU A 97 1.62 -8.31 4.87
N SER A 98 1.61 -9.55 4.38
CA SER A 98 2.45 -10.62 4.91
C SER A 98 3.94 -10.38 4.64
N SER A 99 4.29 -9.87 3.45
CA SER A 99 5.65 -9.46 3.08
C SER A 99 6.15 -8.34 3.99
N MET A 100 5.33 -7.32 4.26
CA MET A 100 5.66 -6.22 5.17
C MET A 100 5.82 -6.69 6.63
N ILE A 101 4.99 -7.62 7.11
CA ILE A 101 5.16 -8.23 8.44
C ILE A 101 6.51 -8.98 8.50
N ALA A 102 6.81 -9.79 7.48
CA ALA A 102 8.06 -10.54 7.40
C ALA A 102 9.28 -9.60 7.35
N ASP A 103 9.24 -8.54 6.54
CA ASP A 103 10.27 -7.51 6.48
C ASP A 103 10.47 -6.84 7.85
N PHE A 104 9.38 -6.46 8.51
CA PHE A 104 9.44 -5.81 9.81
C PHE A 104 10.12 -6.68 10.87
N VAL A 105 9.72 -7.95 10.96
CA VAL A 105 10.21 -8.89 11.98
C VAL A 105 11.62 -9.39 11.67
N ALA A 106 11.87 -9.80 10.43
CA ALA A 106 13.09 -10.53 10.06
C ALA A 106 14.22 -9.63 9.55
N ILE A 107 13.92 -8.42 9.04
CA ILE A 107 14.91 -7.56 8.39
C ILE A 107 15.05 -6.23 9.14
N TYR A 108 13.95 -5.48 9.30
CA TYR A 108 13.97 -4.17 9.92
C TYR A 108 14.38 -4.20 11.39
N ARG A 109 13.78 -5.06 12.21
CA ARG A 109 14.12 -5.14 13.64
C ARG A 109 15.61 -5.40 13.88
N PRO A 110 16.24 -6.41 13.24
CA PRO A 110 17.70 -6.58 13.32
C PRO A 110 18.49 -5.36 12.84
N LEU A 111 18.09 -4.76 11.71
CA LEU A 111 18.76 -3.60 11.14
C LEU A 111 18.66 -2.36 12.04
N HIS A 112 17.52 -2.15 12.69
CA HIS A 112 17.31 -1.08 13.65
C HIS A 112 18.19 -1.25 14.89
N GLU A 113 18.35 -2.47 15.40
CA GLU A 113 19.22 -2.71 16.56
C GLU A 113 20.71 -2.51 16.19
N MET A 114 21.11 -2.88 14.97
CA MET A 114 22.46 -2.56 14.47
C MET A 114 22.70 -1.05 14.38
N LEU A 115 21.69 -0.28 13.96
CA LEU A 115 21.74 1.19 13.94
C LEU A 115 21.75 1.83 15.34
N ARG A 116 21.18 1.16 16.34
CA ARG A 116 21.12 1.65 17.72
C ARG A 116 22.43 1.43 18.48
N ARG A 117 23.21 0.40 18.13
CA ARG A 117 24.46 -0.01 18.80
C ARG A 117 25.74 0.52 18.16
N ALA A 118 25.71 0.96 16.90
CA ALA A 118 26.93 1.25 16.16
C ALA A 118 27.43 2.69 16.43
N ASP A 119 28.45 2.83 17.28
CA ASP A 119 29.12 4.10 17.56
C ASP A 119 30.21 4.50 16.55
N ALA A 120 30.62 3.63 15.61
CA ALA A 120 31.54 4.04 14.53
C ALA A 120 31.59 3.11 13.30
N ALA A 121 31.51 1.79 13.48
CA ALA A 121 31.63 0.82 12.38
C ALA A 121 30.35 0.00 12.22
N ARG A 122 29.69 0.13 11.06
CA ARG A 122 28.51 -0.71 10.74
C ARG A 122 28.96 -2.15 10.55
N PRO A 123 28.27 -3.14 11.15
CA PRO A 123 28.59 -4.56 10.94
C PRO A 123 28.55 -4.93 9.45
N ALA A 124 29.38 -5.88 9.00
CA ALA A 124 29.36 -6.36 7.62
C ALA A 124 27.96 -6.84 7.17
N ALA A 125 27.17 -7.37 8.11
CA ALA A 125 25.80 -7.79 7.89
C ALA A 125 24.85 -6.63 7.50
N PHE A 126 25.14 -5.39 7.91
CA PHE A 126 24.28 -4.23 7.65
C PHE A 126 23.99 -4.05 6.16
N GLY A 127 25.03 -4.15 5.31
CA GLY A 127 24.86 -3.99 3.86
C GLY A 127 23.96 -5.06 3.25
N THR A 128 24.02 -6.28 3.77
CA THR A 128 23.14 -7.37 3.35
C THR A 128 21.70 -7.10 3.77
N TYR A 129 21.43 -6.85 5.05
CA TYR A 129 20.07 -6.54 5.53
C TYR A 129 19.47 -5.31 4.84
N HIS A 130 20.27 -4.29 4.57
CA HIS A 130 19.81 -3.10 3.86
C HIS A 130 19.34 -3.43 2.43
N ARG A 131 20.12 -4.22 1.67
CA ARG A 131 19.71 -4.64 0.31
C ARG A 131 18.47 -5.53 0.33
N TRP A 132 18.37 -6.43 1.30
CA TRP A 132 17.20 -7.29 1.46
C TRP A 132 15.95 -6.46 1.73
N SER A 133 16.03 -5.49 2.65
CA SER A 133 14.93 -4.57 2.92
C SER A 133 14.52 -3.78 1.68
N MET A 134 15.48 -3.33 0.87
CA MET A 134 15.18 -2.63 -0.39
C MET A 134 14.38 -3.52 -1.36
N TYR A 135 14.81 -4.76 -1.58
CA TYR A 135 14.14 -5.67 -2.50
C TYR A 135 12.75 -6.09 -2.01
N VAL A 136 12.62 -6.38 -0.72
CA VAL A 136 11.33 -6.76 -0.14
C VAL A 136 10.34 -5.60 -0.19
N ASN A 137 10.77 -4.38 0.17
CA ASN A 137 9.91 -3.20 0.07
C ASN A 137 9.51 -2.87 -1.38
N ALA A 138 10.42 -3.06 -2.35
CA ALA A 138 10.10 -2.87 -3.77
C ALA A 138 9.07 -3.91 -4.25
N ALA A 139 9.22 -5.17 -3.86
CA ALA A 139 8.27 -6.22 -4.19
C ALA A 139 6.89 -5.97 -3.56
N ASP A 140 6.86 -5.61 -2.27
CA ASP A 140 5.63 -5.23 -1.56
C ASP A 140 4.90 -4.07 -2.26
N TRP A 141 5.64 -3.01 -2.59
CA TRP A 141 5.09 -1.86 -3.31
C TRP A 141 4.47 -2.26 -4.66
N CYS A 142 5.13 -3.13 -5.43
CA CYS A 142 4.60 -3.64 -6.70
C CYS A 142 3.30 -4.43 -6.52
N LEU A 143 3.23 -5.31 -5.51
CA LEU A 143 2.03 -6.09 -5.20
C LEU A 143 0.85 -5.18 -4.84
N LEU A 144 1.10 -4.19 -3.98
CA LEU A 144 0.06 -3.29 -3.47
C LEU A 144 -0.38 -2.27 -4.53
N LEU A 145 0.53 -1.82 -5.41
CA LEU A 145 0.18 -1.05 -6.60
C LEU A 145 -0.72 -1.86 -7.54
N ALA A 146 -0.36 -3.10 -7.85
CA ALA A 146 -1.17 -3.95 -8.71
C ALA A 146 -2.57 -4.17 -8.12
N ALA A 147 -2.68 -4.40 -6.81
CA ALA A 147 -3.96 -4.48 -6.11
C ALA A 147 -4.77 -3.18 -6.23
N ALA A 148 -4.12 -2.03 -6.05
CA ALA A 148 -4.77 -0.72 -6.19
C ALA A 148 -5.34 -0.52 -7.60
N LEU A 149 -4.57 -0.85 -8.64
CA LEU A 149 -5.00 -0.76 -10.04
C LEU A 149 -6.19 -1.67 -10.33
N ILE A 150 -6.16 -2.92 -9.87
CA ILE A 150 -7.28 -3.86 -10.02
C ILE A 150 -8.54 -3.30 -9.35
N LEU A 151 -8.42 -2.78 -8.13
CA LEU A 151 -9.54 -2.19 -7.42
C LEU A 151 -10.04 -0.92 -8.11
N CYS A 152 -9.18 -0.10 -8.70
CA CYS A 152 -9.61 1.08 -9.48
C CYS A 152 -10.37 0.70 -10.75
N MET A 153 -9.99 -0.40 -11.42
CA MET A 153 -10.70 -0.92 -12.60
C MET A 153 -11.98 -1.69 -12.26
N TYR A 154 -12.21 -2.01 -10.98
CA TYR A 154 -13.37 -2.76 -10.55
C TYR A 154 -14.65 -1.90 -10.54
N GLU A 155 -15.71 -2.34 -11.20
CA GLU A 155 -17.01 -1.66 -11.12
C GLU A 155 -17.99 -2.41 -10.19
N PRO A 156 -18.46 -1.74 -9.12
CA PRO A 156 -19.56 -2.24 -8.30
C PRO A 156 -20.88 -2.32 -9.09
N ILE A 157 -21.71 -3.33 -8.80
CA ILE A 157 -23.02 -3.47 -9.43
C ILE A 157 -23.88 -2.23 -9.08
N GLY A 158 -24.37 -1.55 -10.12
CA GLY A 158 -25.07 -0.25 -10.05
C GLY A 158 -24.30 0.94 -10.64
N GLY A 159 -23.06 0.74 -11.11
CA GLY A 159 -22.28 1.77 -11.84
C GLY A 159 -22.55 1.85 -13.34
N ARG A 160 -23.21 0.83 -13.93
CA ARG A 160 -23.64 0.87 -15.34
C ARG A 160 -24.79 1.88 -15.44
N ARG A 161 -24.48 3.10 -15.88
CA ARG A 161 -25.52 3.98 -16.43
C ARG A 161 -26.16 3.21 -17.57
N ASP A 162 -27.45 2.89 -17.45
CA ASP A 162 -28.19 2.34 -18.57
C ASP A 162 -28.05 3.31 -19.75
N PRO A 163 -27.51 2.87 -20.91
CA PRO A 163 -27.42 3.73 -22.10
C PRO A 163 -28.81 4.16 -22.60
N GLY A 164 -29.90 3.58 -22.07
CA GLY A 164 -31.28 3.87 -22.45
C GLY A 164 -31.84 5.21 -21.95
N VAL A 165 -31.24 5.86 -20.94
CA VAL A 165 -31.78 7.13 -20.40
C VAL A 165 -31.36 8.35 -21.23
N ALA A 166 -30.30 8.23 -22.04
CA ALA A 166 -29.88 9.32 -22.94
C ALA A 166 -30.67 9.38 -24.26
N ALA A 167 -31.51 8.39 -24.55
CA ALA A 167 -32.24 8.30 -25.81
C ALA A 167 -33.67 8.90 -25.76
N VAL A 168 -34.22 9.13 -24.56
CA VAL A 168 -35.61 9.61 -24.41
C VAL A 168 -35.74 11.13 -24.55
N ASP A 169 -34.63 11.87 -24.54
CA ASP A 169 -34.62 13.34 -24.58
C ASP A 169 -34.42 13.93 -25.99
N ARG A 170 -34.56 13.12 -27.06
CA ARG A 170 -34.41 13.58 -28.45
C ARG A 170 -35.64 13.36 -29.34
N THR A 171 -36.78 12.95 -28.79
CA THR A 171 -37.97 12.65 -29.59
C THR A 171 -39.16 13.59 -29.34
N SER A 172 -38.97 14.73 -28.66
CA SER A 172 -40.04 15.70 -28.39
C SER A 172 -39.98 16.99 -29.20
N ASP A 173 -39.00 17.16 -30.09
CA ASP A 173 -38.93 18.29 -31.01
C ASP A 173 -39.08 17.76 -32.45
N HIS A 174 -40.30 17.55 -32.93
CA HIS A 174 -40.74 17.68 -34.34
C HIS A 174 -42.25 17.48 -34.47
#